data_AF-A0A5D2F020-F1
#
_entry.id   AF-A0A5D2F020-F1
#
_cell.length_a   1.000
_cell.length_b   1.000
_cell.length_c   1.000
_cell.angle_alpha   90.00
_cell.angle_beta   90.00
_cell.angle_gamma   90.00
#
_symmetry.space_group_name_H-M   'P 1'
#
loop_
_entity.id
_entity.type
_entity.pdbx_description
1 polymer ?
#
loop_
_entity_poly.entity_id
_entity_poly.type
_entity_poly.pdbx_seq_one_letter_code
_entity_poly.pdbx_strand_id
1 'polypeptide(L)'
;MVTLATLGTTSLLRFQKADPLTASPSPHLLGSLSSQLSGIKLSCNLPDVAPLKSISSPFTPSLQPVARRVCPFTGKKANKVNKVSFSNHKTKKLQFVNLQYKKVWWEAGKHYVKLRLSTKALKTIEKNGLDAVAKKAGIDLCKE
;
A
#
# COMPACT_ATOMS: atom_id res chain seq x y z
N MET A 1 62.34 -0.60 -33.94
CA MET A 1 62.40 -2.07 -33.77
C MET A 1 62.32 -2.30 -32.26
N VAL A 2 61.29 -2.89 -31.63
CA VAL A 2 60.26 -3.85 -32.03
C VAL A 2 58.98 -3.51 -31.24
N THR A 3 57.84 -3.57 -31.93
CA THR A 3 56.48 -3.52 -31.41
C THR A 3 56.11 -4.85 -30.74
N LEU A 4 55.49 -4.83 -29.57
CA LEU A 4 54.69 -5.97 -29.07
C LEU A 4 53.39 -5.47 -28.43
N ALA A 5 52.30 -5.73 -29.15
CA ALA A 5 50.93 -5.67 -28.67
C ALA A 5 50.57 -7.01 -28.02
N THR A 6 49.86 -6.98 -26.89
CA THR A 6 49.11 -8.15 -26.42
C THR A 6 47.74 -7.72 -25.95
N LEU A 7 46.73 -8.25 -26.65
CA LEU A 7 45.30 -8.04 -26.44
C LEU A 7 44.86 -8.86 -25.22
N GLY A 8 44.19 -8.22 -24.26
CA GLY A 8 43.62 -8.86 -23.08
C GLY A 8 42.14 -8.53 -22.94
N THR A 9 41.32 -9.27 -23.68
CA THR A 9 39.86 -9.18 -23.74
C THR A 9 39.23 -9.81 -22.49
N THR A 10 38.51 -9.05 -21.66
CA THR A 10 37.58 -9.62 -20.67
C THR A 10 36.17 -9.13 -20.94
N SER A 11 35.36 -10.06 -21.42
CA SER A 11 33.99 -9.89 -21.88
C SER A 11 33.03 -9.65 -20.71
N LEU A 12 32.26 -8.56 -20.81
CA LEU A 12 31.10 -8.25 -19.97
C LEU A 12 29.99 -9.27 -20.22
N LEU A 13 29.63 -10.06 -19.20
CA LEU A 13 28.39 -10.85 -19.25
C LEU A 13 27.20 -9.95 -18.92
N ARG A 14 26.55 -9.46 -19.99
CA ARG A 14 25.18 -8.94 -19.97
C ARG A 14 24.21 -10.10 -19.82
N PHE A 15 23.42 -10.10 -18.77
CA PHE A 15 22.20 -10.90 -18.69
C PHE A 15 21.09 -10.23 -19.50
N GLN A 16 20.66 -10.88 -20.58
CA GLN A 16 19.50 -10.46 -21.37
C GLN A 16 18.22 -11.14 -20.84
N LYS A 17 17.18 -10.31 -20.79
CA LYS A 17 15.79 -10.61 -20.48
C LYS A 17 15.17 -11.53 -21.52
N ALA A 18 14.40 -12.52 -21.08
CA ALA A 18 13.56 -13.34 -21.94
C ALA A 18 12.08 -12.99 -21.72
N ASP A 19 11.45 -12.45 -22.74
CA ASP A 19 10.00 -12.48 -23.01
C ASP A 19 9.87 -12.93 -24.46
N PRO A 20 9.10 -13.99 -24.76
CA PRO A 20 8.34 -14.03 -26.03
C PRO A 20 7.00 -14.83 -25.82
N LEU A 21 5.84 -14.65 -26.47
CA LEU A 21 5.34 -13.93 -27.65
C LEU A 21 3.82 -13.72 -27.52
N THR A 22 3.32 -12.75 -28.27
CA THR A 22 1.91 -12.45 -28.55
C THR A 22 1.53 -12.95 -29.95
N ALA A 23 0.26 -13.37 -30.12
CA ALA A 23 -0.55 -13.55 -31.36
C ALA A 23 -0.19 -14.75 -32.28
N SER A 24 -1.12 -15.48 -32.90
CA SER A 24 -2.43 -15.13 -33.51
C SER A 24 -3.29 -16.40 -33.77
N PRO A 25 -4.60 -16.26 -34.11
CA PRO A 25 -5.52 -17.36 -34.36
C PRO A 25 -5.81 -17.61 -35.86
N SER A 26 -6.53 -18.71 -36.15
CA SER A 26 -7.49 -18.96 -37.27
C SER A 26 -7.23 -20.27 -38.08
N PRO A 27 -8.19 -20.78 -38.89
CA PRO A 27 -8.93 -22.01 -38.58
C PRO A 27 -9.06 -23.00 -39.75
N HIS A 28 -8.93 -24.32 -39.54
CA HIS A 28 -9.21 -25.27 -40.64
C HIS A 28 -9.92 -26.56 -40.18
N LEU A 29 -11.08 -26.77 -40.82
CA LEU A 29 -11.68 -28.03 -41.27
C LEU A 29 -12.56 -28.89 -40.33
N LEU A 30 -13.87 -28.69 -40.52
CA LEU A 30 -14.94 -29.66 -40.85
C LEU A 30 -14.74 -31.17 -40.60
N GLY A 31 -15.75 -31.74 -39.93
CA GLY A 31 -16.15 -33.15 -39.93
C GLY A 31 -16.46 -33.63 -38.51
N SER A 32 -17.53 -34.33 -38.16
CA SER A 32 -18.68 -34.90 -38.87
C SER A 32 -19.77 -35.18 -37.83
N LEU A 33 -21.02 -35.20 -38.29
CA LEU A 33 -22.25 -35.55 -37.59
C LEU A 33 -22.22 -36.94 -36.96
N SER A 34 -22.84 -37.08 -35.78
CA SER A 34 -23.80 -38.17 -35.52
C SER A 34 -24.74 -37.81 -34.36
N SER A 35 -26.02 -37.67 -34.73
CA SER A 35 -27.24 -37.67 -33.92
C SER A 35 -27.32 -38.96 -33.07
N GLN A 36 -27.94 -39.07 -31.90
CA GLN A 36 -29.37 -38.97 -31.58
C GLN A 36 -29.48 -39.18 -30.06
N LEU A 37 -30.20 -38.33 -29.34
CA LEU A 37 -31.19 -38.78 -28.35
C LEU A 37 -32.01 -37.55 -27.94
N SER A 38 -33.17 -37.51 -28.57
CA SER A 38 -34.30 -36.63 -28.33
C SER A 38 -34.95 -36.90 -26.96
N GLY A 39 -35.32 -35.83 -26.27
CA GLY A 39 -36.18 -35.85 -25.08
C GLY A 39 -35.35 -35.76 -23.80
N ILE A 40 -35.53 -34.81 -22.90
CA ILE A 40 -36.67 -33.98 -22.55
C ILE A 40 -36.09 -32.63 -22.09
N LYS A 41 -36.47 -31.51 -22.74
CA LYS A 41 -36.14 -30.18 -22.23
C LYS A 41 -37.15 -29.82 -21.15
N LEU A 42 -36.78 -30.04 -19.88
CA LEU A 42 -37.48 -29.41 -18.76
C LEU A 42 -37.23 -27.90 -18.86
N SER A 43 -38.22 -27.18 -19.39
CA SER A 43 -38.28 -25.72 -19.33
C SER A 43 -38.74 -25.32 -17.92
N CYS A 44 -37.81 -25.14 -16.99
CA CYS A 44 -38.07 -24.31 -15.82
C CYS A 44 -37.65 -22.88 -16.15
N ASN A 45 -38.64 -22.05 -16.44
CA ASN A 45 -38.53 -20.61 -16.36
C ASN A 45 -38.08 -20.26 -14.94
N LEU A 46 -36.80 -19.93 -14.80
CA LEU A 46 -36.31 -19.24 -13.61
C LEU A 46 -36.40 -17.74 -13.92
N PRO A 47 -37.18 -16.95 -13.17
CA PRO A 47 -37.09 -15.50 -13.29
C PRO A 47 -35.67 -15.09 -12.90
N ASP A 48 -34.93 -14.48 -13.84
CA ASP A 48 -33.65 -13.85 -13.58
C ASP A 48 -33.84 -12.75 -12.53
N VAL A 49 -33.56 -13.11 -11.29
CA VAL A 49 -33.40 -12.17 -10.18
C VAL A 49 -32.26 -11.24 -10.59
N ALA A 50 -32.57 -9.95 -10.68
CA ALA A 50 -31.61 -8.89 -10.99
C ALA A 50 -30.29 -9.13 -10.24
N PRO A 51 -29.11 -8.95 -10.87
CA PRO A 51 -27.86 -9.14 -10.18
C PRO A 51 -27.79 -8.19 -8.99
N LEU A 52 -27.83 -8.75 -7.78
CA LEU A 52 -27.48 -8.05 -6.56
C LEU A 52 -26.09 -7.44 -6.80
N LYS A 53 -26.03 -6.11 -6.88
CA LYS A 53 -24.77 -5.37 -6.93
C LYS A 53 -23.93 -5.86 -5.76
N SER A 54 -22.86 -6.58 -6.07
CA SER A 54 -21.89 -7.02 -5.09
C SER A 54 -21.36 -5.78 -4.37
N ILE A 55 -21.77 -5.63 -3.11
CA ILE A 55 -21.17 -4.68 -2.18
C ILE A 55 -19.78 -5.23 -1.86
N SER A 56 -18.86 -5.07 -2.80
CA SER A 56 -17.44 -5.23 -2.56
C SER A 56 -16.83 -3.83 -2.50
N SER A 57 -17.30 -3.02 -1.55
CA SER A 57 -16.42 -1.97 -1.07
C SER A 57 -15.26 -2.69 -0.38
N PRO A 58 -14.00 -2.48 -0.78
CA PRO A 58 -12.90 -3.02 -0.01
C PRO A 58 -13.04 -2.40 1.37
N PHE A 59 -13.22 -3.25 2.38
CA PHE A 59 -13.17 -2.87 3.78
C PHE A 59 -11.75 -2.35 4.01
N THR A 60 -11.52 -1.07 3.69
CA THR A 60 -10.27 -0.40 4.03
C THR A 60 -10.28 -0.42 5.54
N PRO A 61 -9.35 -1.12 6.20
CA PRO A 61 -9.33 -1.14 7.64
C PRO A 61 -9.31 0.31 8.11
N SER A 62 -10.29 0.66 8.96
CA SER A 62 -10.19 1.81 9.85
C SER A 62 -8.80 1.75 10.45
N LEU A 63 -8.00 2.78 10.18
CA LEU A 63 -6.55 2.74 10.35
C LEU A 63 -6.19 2.14 11.71
N GLN A 64 -5.80 0.87 11.69
CA GLN A 64 -5.16 0.25 12.84
C GLN A 64 -3.89 1.08 13.08
N PRO A 65 -3.61 1.55 14.32
CA PRO A 65 -2.51 2.46 14.60
C PRO A 65 -1.24 1.88 14.01
N VAL A 66 -0.83 2.49 12.89
CA VAL A 66 0.12 1.94 11.92
C VAL A 66 1.32 1.38 12.67
N ALA A 67 1.73 0.15 12.37
CA ALA A 67 2.90 -0.52 12.97
C ALA A 67 4.23 0.27 12.83
N ARG A 68 4.19 1.45 12.18
CA ARG A 68 5.29 2.39 11.95
C ARG A 68 5.29 3.50 13.00
N ARG A 69 6.43 3.80 13.65
CA ARG A 69 6.60 4.94 14.59
C ARG A 69 6.57 6.31 13.88
N VAL A 70 5.40 6.68 13.36
CA VAL A 70 5.12 7.95 12.68
C VAL A 70 3.87 8.58 13.28
N CYS A 71 3.85 9.91 13.40
CA CYS A 71 2.64 10.64 13.81
C CYS A 71 1.72 10.85 12.59
N PRO A 72 0.43 10.48 12.66
CA PRO A 72 -0.47 10.58 11.51
C PRO A 72 -0.76 12.05 11.13
N PHE A 73 -0.99 12.93 12.11
CA PHE A 73 -1.32 14.33 11.86
C PHE A 73 -0.17 15.20 11.34
N THR A 74 1.05 14.95 11.84
CA THR A 74 2.22 15.80 11.53
C THR A 74 3.25 15.12 10.63
N GLY A 75 3.07 13.83 10.34
CA GLY A 75 4.00 13.04 9.53
C GLY A 75 5.40 12.85 10.14
N LYS A 76 5.61 13.22 11.42
CA LYS A 76 6.94 13.16 12.06
C LYS A 76 7.45 11.72 12.13
N LYS A 77 8.70 11.52 11.70
CA LYS A 77 9.39 10.22 11.65
C LYS A 77 10.64 10.23 12.53
N ALA A 78 11.18 9.05 12.80
CA ALA A 78 12.45 8.92 13.51
C ALA A 78 13.61 9.54 12.69
N ASN A 79 14.53 10.20 13.39
CA ASN A 79 15.71 10.80 12.78
C ASN A 79 16.92 9.86 12.91
N LYS A 80 17.71 9.68 11.84
CA LYS A 80 18.95 8.89 11.85
C LYS A 80 20.13 9.81 12.15
N VAL A 81 20.71 9.66 13.33
CA VAL A 81 21.78 10.52 13.85
C VAL A 81 22.97 9.67 14.30
N ASN A 82 24.16 10.26 14.45
CA ASN A 82 25.29 9.59 15.09
C ASN A 82 25.32 9.91 16.59
N LYS A 83 25.58 8.93 17.44
CA LYS A 83 26.09 9.16 18.80
C LYS A 83 27.62 9.30 18.67
N VAL A 84 28.16 10.42 19.14
CA VAL A 84 29.60 10.72 19.07
C VAL A 84 30.20 10.48 20.46
N SER A 85 31.29 9.72 20.56
CA SER A 85 32.05 9.53 21.80
C SER A 85 33.00 10.70 22.06
N PHE A 86 33.60 10.75 23.24
CA PHE A 86 34.69 11.69 23.55
C PHE A 86 35.86 11.57 22.56
N SER A 87 36.21 10.34 22.17
CA SER A 87 37.20 10.03 21.13
C SER A 87 36.72 10.28 19.68
N ASN A 88 35.56 10.93 19.49
CA ASN A 88 34.93 11.21 18.20
C ASN A 88 34.58 9.96 17.34
N HIS A 89 34.44 8.80 17.97
CA HIS A 89 33.91 7.60 17.32
C HIS A 89 32.40 7.75 17.11
N LYS A 90 31.93 7.51 15.89
CA LYS A 90 30.55 7.78 15.45
C LYS A 90 29.75 6.49 15.31
N THR A 91 28.79 6.26 16.19
CA THR A 91 27.87 5.10 16.11
C THR A 91 26.50 5.54 15.60
N LYS A 92 25.90 4.81 14.66
CA LYS A 92 24.55 5.14 14.16
C LYS A 92 23.50 4.89 15.25
N LYS A 93 22.59 5.85 15.45
CA LYS A 93 21.46 5.78 16.38
C LYS A 93 20.20 6.38 15.76
N LEU A 94 19.05 5.80 16.05
CA LEU A 94 17.76 6.39 15.71
C LEU A 94 17.23 7.20 16.91
N GLN A 95 16.83 8.44 16.66
CA GLN A 95 16.08 9.27 17.59
C GLN A 95 14.58 9.13 17.27
N PHE A 96 13.84 8.49 18.17
CA PHE A 96 12.41 8.28 17.97
C PHE A 96 11.58 9.52 18.28
N VAL A 97 10.40 9.60 17.65
CA VAL A 97 9.40 10.62 17.96
C VAL A 97 8.77 10.30 19.31
N ASN A 98 8.52 11.32 20.13
CA ASN A 98 7.75 11.20 21.36
C ASN A 98 6.26 10.99 21.05
N LEU A 99 5.90 9.76 20.72
CA LEU A 99 4.53 9.31 20.42
C LEU A 99 3.87 8.81 21.71
N GLN A 100 2.62 9.22 21.93
CA GLN A 100 1.84 8.93 23.12
C GLN A 100 0.43 8.51 22.71
N TYR A 101 -0.13 7.52 23.39
CA TYR A 101 -1.55 7.18 23.26
C TYR A 101 -2.36 8.11 24.15
N LYS A 102 -3.23 8.92 23.56
CA LYS A 102 -4.06 9.88 24.28
C LYS A 102 -5.49 9.88 23.74
N LYS A 103 -6.43 10.09 24.65
CA LYS A 103 -7.83 10.36 24.31
C LYS A 103 -7.97 11.86 24.09
N VAL A 104 -8.44 12.26 22.92
CA VAL A 104 -8.73 13.67 22.61
C VAL A 104 -10.24 13.81 22.46
N TRP A 105 -10.80 14.86 23.06
CA TRP A 105 -12.22 15.18 22.92
C TRP A 105 -12.48 15.76 21.53
N TRP A 106 -13.50 15.27 20.85
CA TRP A 106 -13.93 15.78 19.55
C TRP A 106 -15.31 16.43 19.68
N GLU A 107 -15.38 17.73 19.41
CA GLU A 107 -16.59 18.53 19.64
C GLU A 107 -17.74 18.16 18.70
N ALA A 108 -17.45 17.97 17.40
CA ALA A 108 -18.47 17.64 16.41
C ALA A 108 -19.10 16.26 16.62
N GLY A 109 -18.28 15.26 17.00
CA GLY A 109 -18.74 13.90 17.29
C GLY A 109 -19.20 13.67 18.73
N LYS A 110 -18.98 14.62 19.64
CA LYS A 110 -19.31 14.54 21.08
C LYS A 110 -18.77 13.28 21.78
N HIS A 111 -17.57 12.82 21.41
CA HIS A 111 -16.93 11.67 22.02
C HIS A 111 -15.41 11.81 22.07
N TYR A 112 -14.74 10.85 22.74
CA TYR A 112 -13.29 10.78 22.81
C TYR A 112 -12.73 9.86 21.72
N VAL A 113 -11.75 10.35 20.97
CA VAL A 113 -11.00 9.57 19.97
C VAL A 113 -9.67 9.11 20.56
N LYS A 114 -9.33 7.82 20.41
CA LYS A 114 -8.08 7.24 20.93
C LYS A 114 -6.98 7.33 19.88
N LEU A 115 -6.13 8.34 19.98
CA LEU A 115 -5.12 8.65 18.97
C LEU A 115 -3.70 8.36 19.46
N ARG A 116 -2.83 7.92 18.55
CA ARG A 116 -1.38 7.89 18.78
C ARG A 116 -0.72 9.17 18.26
N LEU A 117 -0.53 10.13 19.15
CA LEU A 117 -0.14 11.50 18.82
C LEU A 117 1.32 11.77 19.19
N SER A 118 1.97 12.65 18.43
CA SER A 118 3.20 13.28 18.92
C SER A 118 2.86 14.43 19.87
N THR A 119 3.74 14.73 20.81
CA THR A 119 3.54 15.87 21.73
C THR A 119 3.44 17.21 21.01
N LYS A 120 4.08 17.35 19.84
CA LYS A 120 3.94 18.54 19.00
C LYS A 120 2.58 18.60 18.31
N ALA A 121 2.03 17.46 17.89
CA ALA A 121 0.67 17.40 17.35
C ALA A 121 -0.37 17.81 18.40
N LEU A 122 -0.21 17.38 19.66
CA LEU A 122 -1.07 17.81 20.76
C LEU A 122 -1.12 19.34 20.89
N LYS A 123 0.05 19.99 20.91
CA LYS A 123 0.15 21.46 20.92
C LYS A 123 -0.48 22.13 19.69
N THR A 124 -0.44 21.47 18.53
CA THR A 124 -1.07 21.98 17.31
C THR A 124 -2.59 21.87 17.37
N ILE A 125 -3.11 20.78 17.96
CA ILE A 125 -4.54 20.56 18.19
C ILE A 125 -5.07 21.61 19.16
N GLU A 126 -4.36 21.87 20.27
CA GLU A 126 -4.73 22.91 21.24
C GLU A 126 -4.82 24.31 20.60
N LYS A 127 -3.97 24.60 19.62
CA LYS A 127 -3.91 25.92 18.97
C LYS A 127 -4.91 26.11 17.83
N ASN A 128 -5.08 25.10 16.99
CA ASN A 128 -5.84 25.21 15.74
C ASN A 128 -7.20 24.48 15.79
N GLY A 129 -7.47 23.70 16.85
CA GLY A 129 -8.58 22.77 16.92
C GLY A 129 -8.27 21.42 16.24
N LEU A 130 -9.02 20.39 16.63
CA LEU A 130 -8.83 19.02 16.12
C LEU A 130 -9.22 18.90 14.64
N ASP A 131 -10.35 19.49 14.25
CA ASP A 131 -10.91 19.40 12.91
C ASP A 131 -9.99 19.99 11.84
N ALA A 132 -9.40 21.15 12.12
CA ALA A 132 -8.49 21.81 11.19
C ALA A 132 -7.22 20.97 10.94
N VAL A 133 -6.72 20.31 11.98
CA VAL A 133 -5.51 19.47 11.90
C VAL A 133 -5.82 18.15 11.19
N ALA A 134 -6.99 17.54 11.46
CA ALA A 134 -7.45 16.33 10.80
C ALA A 134 -7.66 16.55 9.29
N LYS A 135 -8.30 17.67 8.91
CA LYS A 135 -8.49 18.05 7.49
C LYS A 135 -7.16 18.23 6.76
N LYS A 136 -6.17 18.87 7.39
CA LYS A 136 -4.82 19.05 6.81
C LYS A 136 -4.09 17.72 6.60
N ALA A 137 -4.33 16.74 7.48
CA ALA A 137 -3.72 15.42 7.40
C ALA A 137 -4.51 14.45 6.50
N GLY A 138 -5.75 14.79 6.12
CA GLY A 138 -6.63 13.92 5.35
C GLY A 138 -7.11 12.68 6.13
N ILE A 139 -7.38 12.84 7.43
CA ILE A 139 -7.81 11.75 8.31
C ILE A 139 -9.26 11.93 8.72
N ASP A 140 -10.06 10.88 8.55
CA ASP A 140 -11.46 10.84 8.96
C ASP A 140 -11.60 10.45 10.43
N LEU A 141 -12.05 11.39 11.27
CA LEU A 141 -12.16 11.20 12.73
C LEU A 141 -13.29 10.24 13.15
N CYS A 142 -14.31 10.04 12.30
CA CYS A 142 -15.42 9.11 12.59
C CYS A 142 -15.01 7.64 12.62
N LYS A 143 -13.83 7.34 12.08
CA LYS A 143 -13.35 5.97 11.85
C LYS A 143 -12.38 5.50 12.95
N GLU A 144 -11.97 6.41 13.85
CA GLU A 144 -10.94 6.23 14.90
C GLU A 144 -11.53 6.18 16.32
#